data_AF-A0A951AA61-F1
#
_entry.id   AF-A0A951AA61-F1
#
_cell.length_a   1.000
_cell.length_b   1.000
_cell.length_c   1.000
_cell.angle_alpha   90.00
_cell.angle_beta   90.00
_cell.angle_gamma   90.00
#
_symmetry.space_group_name_H-M   'P 1'
#
loop_
_entity.id
_entity.type
_entity.pdbx_description
1 polymer ?
#
loop_
_entity_poly.entity_id
_entity_poly.type
_entity_poly.pdbx_seq_one_letter_code
_entity_poly.pdbx_strand_id
1 'polypeptide(L)'
;MALKESPHPERDRGLRPGEQSKDAPPLSSNGRGRRRSASYERFDEALDRLAGYGPELANGNFNHAPMVAEALCALGRPEAVMPWIERYRSRMLPLPVAGEPIRAADWRSALGRRGRFADWHLFFAGALREAPWRAVLELWAGRLAPGVSAAATHGAIRTGHAVRGLAASESPQRLAELAGALASWASSYQELPGAAAAANGALAPREAIARVAIVPPERRRPGNITAALARLEDFPEFAPAIGLADLDGDIGERVAELTELFARVFLANAHNVLTAIVFVHGVTS
;
A
#
# COMPACT_ATOMS: atom_id res chain seq x y z
N MET A 1 77.37 -7.65 40.86
CA MET A 1 78.57 -7.94 40.06
C MET A 1 78.46 -7.12 38.79
N ALA A 2 79.41 -6.21 38.57
CA ALA A 2 79.33 -5.12 37.62
C ALA A 2 80.25 -5.35 36.40
N LEU A 3 80.07 -4.46 35.40
CA LEU A 3 80.96 -4.10 34.26
C LEU A 3 80.79 -4.97 33.00
N LYS A 4 80.76 -4.48 31.75
CA LYS A 4 80.91 -3.14 31.11
C LYS A 4 80.57 -3.35 29.61
N GLU A 5 79.78 -2.50 28.95
CA GLU A 5 80.18 -1.50 27.91
C GLU A 5 80.79 -2.07 26.60
N SER A 6 80.50 -1.68 25.35
CA SER A 6 79.75 -0.57 24.69
C SER A 6 79.53 -0.91 23.17
N PRO A 7 79.35 0.01 22.18
CA PRO A 7 78.05 0.25 21.51
C PRO A 7 78.09 0.31 19.95
N HIS A 8 76.94 0.45 19.28
CA HIS A 8 76.74 1.40 18.16
C HIS A 8 75.26 1.51 17.71
N PRO A 9 74.80 2.66 17.17
CA PRO A 9 73.38 3.01 17.00
C PRO A 9 72.92 3.12 15.53
N GLU A 10 71.62 3.02 15.27
CA GLU A 10 70.98 3.57 14.05
C GLU A 10 69.49 3.86 14.35
N ARG A 11 69.14 5.12 14.61
CA ARG A 11 68.51 6.11 13.71
C ARG A 11 67.02 5.87 13.41
N ASP A 12 66.24 6.61 14.18
CA ASP A 12 64.88 7.10 13.95
C ASP A 12 64.72 7.82 12.59
N ARG A 13 63.67 7.45 11.83
CA ARG A 13 63.09 8.26 10.74
C ARG A 13 61.59 7.99 10.60
N GLY A 14 60.79 8.79 11.29
CA GLY A 14 59.75 9.66 10.73
C GLY A 14 58.75 9.10 9.71
N LEU A 15 57.48 9.08 10.12
CA LEU A 15 56.29 8.96 9.26
C LEU A 15 56.31 9.95 8.06
N ARG A 16 55.92 9.45 6.88
CA ARG A 16 55.35 10.27 5.80
C ARG A 16 53.95 9.75 5.46
N PRO A 17 52.93 10.62 5.32
CA PRO A 17 51.64 10.24 4.78
C PRO A 17 51.59 10.51 3.27
N GLY A 18 51.07 9.55 2.51
CA GLY A 18 50.61 9.79 1.14
C GLY A 18 50.95 8.67 0.17
N GLU A 19 49.97 7.81 -0.11
CA GLU A 19 49.67 7.33 -1.46
C GLU A 19 48.27 6.70 -1.45
N GLN A 20 47.29 7.47 -1.93
CA GLN A 20 45.97 6.94 -2.27
C GLN A 20 46.11 6.16 -3.58
N SER A 21 45.84 4.86 -3.52
CA SER A 21 45.65 4.01 -4.69
C SER A 21 44.48 4.54 -5.53
N LYS A 22 44.81 5.14 -6.68
CA LYS A 22 43.91 5.29 -7.82
C LYS A 22 43.88 3.94 -8.52
N ASP A 23 42.81 3.19 -8.37
CA ASP A 23 42.24 2.26 -9.37
C ASP A 23 41.13 1.41 -8.75
N ALA A 24 40.04 2.06 -8.33
CA ALA A 24 38.76 1.39 -8.13
C ALA A 24 37.76 1.93 -9.17
N PRO A 25 37.14 1.07 -10.01
CA PRO A 25 36.18 1.54 -10.99
C PRO A 25 34.96 2.12 -10.25
N PRO A 26 34.36 3.22 -10.73
CA PRO A 26 33.17 3.78 -10.10
C PRO A 26 32.03 2.77 -10.21
N LEU A 27 31.40 2.45 -9.07
CA LEU A 27 30.15 1.71 -9.02
C LEU A 27 29.09 2.52 -9.80
N SER A 28 28.82 2.10 -11.03
CA SER A 28 27.83 2.71 -11.90
C SER A 28 26.42 2.56 -11.31
N SER A 29 25.92 3.62 -10.69
CA SER A 29 24.53 3.77 -10.25
C SER A 29 23.53 3.81 -11.43
N ASN A 30 24.03 4.07 -12.65
CA ASN A 30 23.24 4.14 -13.88
C ASN A 30 22.60 2.79 -14.29
N GLY A 31 23.22 1.66 -13.95
CA GLY A 31 22.70 0.34 -14.32
C GLY A 31 21.40 -0.04 -13.58
N ARG A 32 21.28 0.38 -12.32
CA ARG A 32 20.10 0.11 -11.47
C ARG A 32 18.93 1.02 -11.83
N GLY A 33 19.19 2.30 -12.11
CA GLY A 33 18.19 3.25 -12.59
C GLY A 33 17.61 2.86 -13.95
N ARG A 34 18.47 2.49 -14.91
CA ARG A 34 18.02 2.08 -16.26
C ARG A 34 17.24 0.76 -16.26
N ARG A 35 17.62 -0.21 -15.41
CA ARG A 35 16.85 -1.45 -15.21
C ARG A 35 15.50 -1.21 -14.54
N ARG A 36 15.43 -0.33 -13.53
CA ARG A 36 14.14 0.02 -12.90
C ARG A 36 13.22 0.74 -13.89
N SER A 37 13.75 1.66 -14.70
CA SER A 37 12.98 2.35 -15.74
C SER A 37 12.40 1.39 -16.77
N ALA A 38 13.23 0.51 -17.36
CA ALA A 38 12.76 -0.50 -18.33
C ALA A 38 11.76 -1.49 -17.72
N SER A 39 11.88 -1.79 -16.43
CA SER A 39 10.92 -2.66 -15.73
C SER A 39 9.54 -2.04 -15.64
N TYR A 40 9.44 -0.71 -15.50
CA TYR A 40 8.16 -0.02 -15.38
C TYR A 40 7.54 0.40 -16.73
N GLU A 41 8.25 0.30 -17.86
CA GLU A 41 7.64 0.46 -19.20
C GLU A 41 6.54 -0.59 -19.44
N ARG A 42 6.75 -1.83 -18.99
CA ARG A 42 5.71 -2.89 -19.04
C ARG A 42 4.51 -2.60 -18.16
N PHE A 43 4.68 -1.79 -17.12
CA PHE A 43 3.57 -1.34 -16.30
C PHE A 43 2.70 -0.34 -17.07
N ASP A 44 3.31 0.63 -17.76
CA ASP A 44 2.54 1.59 -18.58
C ASP A 44 1.76 0.86 -19.70
N GLU A 45 2.38 -0.10 -20.40
CA GLU A 45 1.69 -0.92 -21.40
C GLU A 45 0.51 -1.71 -20.78
N ALA A 46 0.68 -2.22 -19.57
CA ALA A 46 -0.39 -2.92 -18.86
C ALA A 46 -1.54 -1.98 -18.51
N LEU A 47 -1.24 -0.77 -18.02
CA LEU A 47 -2.26 0.23 -17.71
C LEU A 47 -3.06 0.64 -18.95
N ASP A 48 -2.42 0.77 -20.11
CA ASP A 48 -3.12 1.03 -21.37
C ASP A 48 -4.11 -0.10 -21.73
N ARG A 49 -3.72 -1.37 -21.51
CA ARG A 49 -4.63 -2.52 -21.71
C ARG A 49 -5.75 -2.57 -20.68
N LEU A 50 -5.52 -2.06 -19.48
CA LEU A 50 -6.47 -2.08 -18.37
C LEU A 50 -7.43 -0.88 -18.36
N ALA A 51 -7.16 0.17 -19.15
CA ALA A 51 -7.93 1.41 -19.16
C ALA A 51 -9.44 1.23 -19.44
N GLY A 52 -9.82 0.15 -20.14
CA GLY A 52 -11.21 -0.18 -20.44
C GLY A 52 -11.95 -0.97 -19.36
N TYR A 53 -11.33 -1.25 -18.21
CA TYR A 53 -11.88 -2.14 -17.18
C TYR A 53 -12.16 -1.43 -15.85
N GLY A 54 -13.22 -1.87 -15.17
CA GLY A 54 -13.65 -1.35 -13.88
C GLY A 54 -12.87 -1.92 -12.68
N PRO A 55 -13.18 -1.43 -11.47
CA PRO A 55 -12.53 -1.85 -10.22
C PRO A 55 -13.07 -3.20 -9.70
N GLU A 56 -14.14 -3.73 -10.29
CA GLU A 56 -14.82 -4.95 -9.86
C GLU A 56 -14.73 -6.04 -10.93
N LEU A 57 -14.77 -7.29 -10.47
CA LEU A 57 -14.86 -8.50 -11.28
C LEU A 57 -16.30 -9.01 -11.31
N ALA A 58 -16.60 -9.90 -12.26
CA ALA A 58 -17.92 -10.52 -12.41
C ALA A 58 -18.43 -11.26 -11.15
N ASN A 59 -17.54 -11.69 -10.27
CA ASN A 59 -17.88 -12.36 -9.02
C ASN A 59 -18.00 -11.41 -7.81
N GLY A 60 -17.97 -10.08 -8.03
CA GLY A 60 -18.05 -9.06 -7.00
C GLY A 60 -16.75 -8.82 -6.22
N ASN A 61 -15.66 -9.52 -6.56
CA ASN A 61 -14.35 -9.24 -5.99
C ASN A 61 -13.72 -8.02 -6.65
N PHE A 62 -12.74 -7.43 -5.96
CA PHE A 62 -11.95 -6.34 -6.50
C PHE A 62 -11.07 -6.80 -7.67
N ASN A 63 -10.83 -5.93 -8.64
CA ASN A 63 -9.96 -6.18 -9.77
C ASN A 63 -8.50 -5.94 -9.38
N HIS A 64 -7.71 -7.02 -9.24
CA HIS A 64 -6.30 -6.94 -8.85
C HIS A 64 -5.32 -6.61 -9.97
N ALA A 65 -5.76 -6.56 -11.23
CA ALA A 65 -4.85 -6.49 -12.37
C ALA A 65 -3.81 -5.35 -12.32
N PRO A 66 -4.16 -4.08 -12.03
CA PRO A 66 -3.15 -3.02 -11.98
C PRO A 66 -2.15 -3.21 -10.83
N MET A 67 -2.60 -3.71 -9.68
CA MET A 67 -1.74 -3.99 -8.53
C MET A 67 -0.75 -5.13 -8.82
N VAL A 68 -1.21 -6.20 -9.48
CA VAL A 68 -0.33 -7.32 -9.86
C VAL A 68 0.66 -6.90 -10.93
N ALA A 69 0.23 -6.12 -11.92
CA ALA A 69 1.15 -5.59 -12.95
C ALA A 69 2.27 -4.75 -12.33
N GLU A 70 1.92 -3.85 -11.41
CA GLU A 70 2.89 -3.05 -10.68
C GLU A 70 3.80 -3.93 -9.80
N ALA A 71 3.24 -4.87 -9.04
CA ALA A 71 3.99 -5.76 -8.17
C ALA A 71 5.02 -6.60 -8.94
N LEU A 72 4.65 -7.17 -10.08
CA LEU A 72 5.55 -7.94 -10.93
C LEU A 72 6.71 -7.07 -11.44
N CYS A 73 6.44 -5.81 -11.82
CA CYS A 73 7.49 -4.87 -12.20
C CYS A 73 8.40 -4.54 -11.01
N ALA A 74 7.84 -4.27 -9.83
CA ALA A 74 8.60 -3.99 -8.62
C ALA A 74 9.51 -5.17 -8.21
N LEU A 75 9.06 -6.40 -8.44
CA LEU A 75 9.81 -7.64 -8.21
C LEU A 75 10.83 -7.97 -9.32
N GLY A 76 10.98 -7.10 -10.33
CA GLY A 76 11.91 -7.32 -11.43
C GLY A 76 11.48 -8.44 -12.39
N ARG A 77 10.18 -8.69 -12.50
CA ARG A 77 9.54 -9.69 -13.38
C ARG A 77 8.61 -9.06 -14.44
N PRO A 78 9.01 -7.97 -15.14
CA PRO A 78 8.14 -7.26 -16.07
C PRO A 78 7.64 -8.13 -17.24
N GLU A 79 8.38 -9.17 -17.60
CA GLU A 79 8.00 -10.14 -18.64
C GLU A 79 6.80 -11.02 -18.25
N ALA A 80 6.51 -11.15 -16.96
CA ALA A 80 5.37 -11.93 -16.46
C ALA A 80 4.03 -11.18 -16.52
N VAL A 81 4.05 -9.86 -16.73
CA VAL A 81 2.87 -8.99 -16.65
C VAL A 81 1.82 -9.35 -17.69
N MET A 82 2.17 -9.31 -18.98
CA MET A 82 1.19 -9.56 -20.05
C MET A 82 0.64 -10.99 -20.06
N PRO A 83 1.46 -12.05 -19.88
CA PRO A 83 0.92 -13.41 -19.74
C PRO A 83 -0.01 -13.58 -18.54
N TRP A 84 0.20 -12.83 -17.46
CA TRP A 84 -0.69 -12.84 -16.32
C TRP A 84 -2.02 -12.15 -16.63
N ILE A 85 -1.98 -10.95 -17.21
CA ILE A 85 -3.18 -10.18 -17.59
C ILE A 85 -4.05 -10.97 -18.56
N GLU A 86 -3.47 -11.60 -19.57
CA GLU A 86 -4.23 -12.37 -20.56
C GLU A 86 -5.02 -13.53 -19.93
N ARG A 87 -4.43 -14.25 -18.97
CA ARG A 87 -5.13 -15.30 -18.21
C ARG A 87 -6.21 -14.75 -17.29
N TYR A 88 -6.03 -13.52 -16.82
CA TYR A 88 -6.92 -12.87 -15.86
C TYR A 88 -8.12 -12.18 -16.52
N ARG A 89 -7.99 -11.77 -17.79
CA ARG A 89 -8.90 -10.85 -18.47
C ARG A 89 -10.36 -11.26 -18.50
N SER A 90 -10.65 -12.56 -18.55
CA SER A 90 -12.01 -13.10 -18.63
C SER A 90 -12.85 -12.79 -17.39
N ARG A 91 -12.21 -12.40 -16.29
CA ARG A 91 -12.86 -12.05 -15.01
C ARG A 91 -13.25 -10.57 -14.93
N MET A 92 -12.60 -9.73 -15.73
CA MET A 92 -12.69 -8.27 -15.62
C MET A 92 -13.99 -7.75 -16.25
N LEU A 93 -14.61 -6.77 -15.61
CA LEU A 93 -15.78 -6.09 -16.12
C LEU A 93 -15.38 -4.80 -16.84
N PRO A 94 -16.14 -4.36 -17.85
CA PRO A 94 -15.89 -3.08 -18.51
C PRO A 94 -15.96 -1.93 -17.51
N LEU A 95 -15.26 -0.84 -17.83
CA LEU A 95 -15.35 0.40 -17.09
C LEU A 95 -16.83 0.86 -17.05
N PRO A 96 -17.40 1.16 -15.86
CA PRO A 96 -18.76 1.65 -15.79
C PRO A 96 -18.87 3.05 -16.42
N VAL A 97 -20.08 3.39 -16.84
CA VAL A 97 -20.38 4.70 -17.44
C VAL A 97 -20.61 5.72 -16.34
N ALA A 98 -20.07 6.93 -16.49
CA ALA A 98 -20.31 8.04 -15.59
C ALA A 98 -21.77 8.50 -15.67
N GLY A 99 -22.35 8.81 -14.51
CA GLY A 99 -23.72 9.29 -14.38
C GLY A 99 -23.75 10.79 -14.15
N GLU A 100 -23.40 11.23 -12.94
CA GLU A 100 -23.47 12.63 -12.53
C GLU A 100 -22.10 13.14 -12.04
N PRO A 101 -21.61 14.28 -12.56
CA PRO A 101 -20.37 14.89 -12.08
C PRO A 101 -20.36 15.13 -10.57
N ILE A 102 -19.27 14.74 -9.91
CA ILE A 102 -19.04 15.08 -8.50
C ILE A 102 -18.50 16.50 -8.42
N ARG A 103 -19.13 17.34 -7.61
CA ARG A 103 -18.67 18.71 -7.35
C ARG A 103 -17.81 18.76 -6.10
N ALA A 104 -16.77 19.58 -6.11
CA ALA A 104 -15.85 19.76 -4.98
C ALA A 104 -16.54 20.29 -3.70
N ALA A 105 -17.70 20.94 -3.80
CA ALA A 105 -18.48 21.39 -2.65
C ALA A 105 -19.23 20.22 -1.95
N ASP A 106 -19.71 19.24 -2.73
CA ASP A 106 -20.70 18.25 -2.26
C ASP A 106 -20.20 16.80 -2.35
N TRP A 107 -18.89 16.62 -2.51
CA TRP A 107 -18.24 15.32 -2.73
C TRP A 107 -18.56 14.27 -1.65
N ARG A 108 -18.76 14.70 -0.40
CA ARG A 108 -19.07 13.81 0.73
C ARG A 108 -20.33 13.00 0.48
N SER A 109 -21.31 13.59 -0.19
CA SER A 109 -22.54 12.89 -0.53
C SER A 109 -22.27 11.69 -1.44
N ALA A 110 -21.24 11.72 -2.29
CA ALA A 110 -20.94 10.65 -3.24
C ALA A 110 -20.09 9.50 -2.66
N LEU A 111 -19.63 9.59 -1.41
CA LEU A 111 -18.83 8.55 -0.76
C LEU A 111 -19.63 7.26 -0.55
N GLY A 112 -18.94 6.11 -0.64
CA GLY A 112 -19.51 4.80 -0.30
C GLY A 112 -20.57 4.30 -1.29
N ARG A 113 -20.78 5.01 -2.40
CA ARG A 113 -21.71 4.63 -3.45
C ARG A 113 -20.95 3.98 -4.59
N ARG A 114 -20.91 2.64 -4.61
CA ARG A 114 -20.15 1.85 -5.61
C ARG A 114 -20.46 2.25 -7.06
N GLY A 115 -21.74 2.50 -7.37
CA GLY A 115 -22.18 2.96 -8.69
C GLY A 115 -21.62 4.32 -9.14
N ARG A 116 -21.04 5.11 -8.22
CA ARG A 116 -20.41 6.41 -8.51
C ARG A 116 -18.93 6.29 -8.88
N PHE A 117 -18.38 5.08 -9.06
CA PHE A 117 -16.96 4.89 -9.39
C PHE A 117 -16.53 5.72 -10.60
N ALA A 118 -17.28 5.68 -11.70
CA ALA A 118 -16.92 6.40 -12.93
C ALA A 118 -16.93 7.93 -12.73
N ASP A 119 -17.84 8.44 -11.90
CA ASP A 119 -17.91 9.86 -11.57
C ASP A 119 -16.70 10.29 -10.72
N TRP A 120 -16.33 9.45 -9.74
CA TRP A 120 -15.11 9.65 -8.94
C TRP A 120 -13.86 9.58 -9.80
N HIS A 121 -13.80 8.66 -10.78
CA HIS A 121 -12.67 8.53 -11.70
C HIS A 121 -12.47 9.80 -12.52
N LEU A 122 -13.54 10.37 -13.09
CA LEU A 122 -13.49 11.64 -13.82
C LEU A 122 -13.11 12.81 -12.90
N PHE A 123 -13.65 12.84 -11.68
CA PHE A 123 -13.31 13.86 -10.69
C PHE A 123 -11.81 13.88 -10.39
N PHE A 124 -11.22 12.72 -10.08
CA PHE A 124 -9.78 12.62 -9.78
C PHE A 124 -8.90 12.85 -11.00
N ALA A 125 -9.32 12.42 -12.19
CA ALA A 125 -8.62 12.74 -13.43
C ALA A 125 -8.62 14.26 -13.71
N GLY A 126 -9.68 14.98 -13.33
CA GLY A 126 -9.70 16.45 -13.33
C GLY A 126 -8.69 17.04 -12.33
N ALA A 127 -8.76 16.63 -11.07
CA ALA A 127 -7.88 17.12 -10.02
C ALA A 127 -6.38 16.91 -10.35
N LEU A 128 -6.03 15.77 -10.94
CA LEU A 128 -4.65 15.44 -11.34
C LEU A 128 -4.14 16.19 -12.58
N ARG A 129 -5.03 16.81 -13.37
CA ARG A 129 -4.64 17.76 -14.43
C ARG A 129 -4.38 19.17 -13.88
N GLU A 130 -5.00 19.50 -12.75
CA GLU A 130 -4.97 20.85 -12.17
C GLU A 130 -3.89 21.01 -11.09
N ALA A 131 -3.47 19.91 -10.45
CA ALA A 131 -2.50 19.94 -9.37
C ALA A 131 -1.52 18.75 -9.42
N PRO A 132 -0.30 18.90 -8.85
CA PRO A 132 0.65 17.80 -8.74
C PRO A 132 0.06 16.61 -7.97
N TRP A 133 0.35 15.40 -8.42
CA TRP A 133 -0.24 14.19 -7.85
C TRP A 133 -0.01 14.03 -6.35
N ARG A 134 1.14 14.49 -5.83
CA ARG A 134 1.46 14.44 -4.39
C ARG A 134 0.49 15.29 -3.56
N ALA A 135 0.12 16.47 -4.04
CA ALA A 135 -0.82 17.36 -3.37
C ALA A 135 -2.24 16.78 -3.40
N VAL A 136 -2.66 16.19 -4.53
CA VAL A 136 -3.94 15.50 -4.65
C VAL A 136 -3.99 14.29 -3.70
N LEU A 137 -2.92 13.48 -3.68
CA LEU A 137 -2.81 12.33 -2.80
C LEU A 137 -2.88 12.74 -1.32
N GLU A 138 -2.09 13.71 -0.89
CA GLU A 138 -2.07 14.16 0.51
C GLU A 138 -3.47 14.59 0.98
N LEU A 139 -4.14 15.43 0.19
CA LEU A 139 -5.49 15.89 0.49
C LEU A 139 -6.50 14.75 0.59
N TRP A 140 -6.48 13.82 -0.37
CA TRP A 140 -7.52 12.80 -0.48
C TRP A 140 -7.24 11.55 0.34
N ALA A 141 -5.98 11.18 0.55
CA ALA A 141 -5.63 10.14 1.51
C ALA A 141 -6.08 10.55 2.91
N GLY A 142 -5.85 11.81 3.33
CA GLY A 142 -6.36 12.30 4.61
C GLY A 142 -7.89 12.26 4.72
N ARG A 143 -8.61 12.63 3.65
CA ARG A 143 -10.08 12.59 3.60
C ARG A 143 -10.66 11.17 3.60
N LEU A 144 -9.96 10.21 3.01
CA LEU A 144 -10.43 8.84 2.81
C LEU A 144 -9.92 7.88 3.90
N ALA A 145 -8.90 8.26 4.67
CA ALA A 145 -8.30 7.47 5.73
C ALA A 145 -9.30 6.87 6.74
N PRO A 146 -10.35 7.58 7.21
CA PRO A 146 -11.32 6.98 8.12
C PRO A 146 -12.05 5.75 7.54
N GLY A 147 -12.16 5.68 6.21
CA GLY A 147 -12.75 4.55 5.48
C GLY A 147 -11.73 3.55 4.95
N VAL A 148 -10.51 3.50 5.49
CA VAL A 148 -9.43 2.63 4.98
C VAL A 148 -9.79 1.14 4.95
N SER A 149 -10.58 0.66 5.92
CA SER A 149 -10.97 -0.76 6.01
C SER A 149 -11.98 -1.19 4.94
N ALA A 150 -12.62 -0.24 4.26
CA ALA A 150 -13.65 -0.51 3.28
C ALA A 150 -13.14 -1.39 2.12
N ALA A 151 -14.02 -2.23 1.58
CA ALA A 151 -13.68 -3.20 0.54
C ALA A 151 -12.42 -4.02 0.85
N ALA A 152 -12.24 -4.43 2.11
CA ALA A 152 -11.03 -5.11 2.58
C ALA A 152 -9.75 -4.34 2.20
N THR A 153 -9.74 -3.02 2.38
CA THR A 153 -8.61 -2.10 2.13
C THR A 153 -8.15 -1.96 0.69
N HIS A 154 -8.83 -2.56 -0.28
CA HIS A 154 -8.35 -2.60 -1.67
C HIS A 154 -8.21 -1.21 -2.31
N GLY A 155 -9.02 -0.23 -1.89
CA GLY A 155 -8.85 1.17 -2.31
C GLY A 155 -7.47 1.71 -1.93
N ALA A 156 -7.11 1.61 -0.65
CA ALA A 156 -5.83 2.06 -0.12
C ALA A 156 -4.64 1.26 -0.69
N ILE A 157 -4.76 -0.07 -0.77
CA ILE A 157 -3.73 -0.94 -1.37
C ILE A 157 -3.48 -0.53 -2.84
N ARG A 158 -4.55 -0.38 -3.64
CA ARG A 158 -4.43 0.04 -5.05
C ARG A 158 -3.77 1.41 -5.16
N THR A 159 -4.11 2.35 -4.28
CA THR A 159 -3.46 3.66 -4.21
C THR A 159 -1.97 3.53 -3.89
N GLY A 160 -1.58 2.67 -2.95
CA GLY A 160 -0.17 2.40 -2.63
C GLY A 160 0.62 1.89 -3.84
N HIS A 161 0.06 0.97 -4.62
CA HIS A 161 0.66 0.50 -5.88
C HIS A 161 0.79 1.64 -6.91
N ALA A 162 -0.26 2.42 -7.12
CA ALA A 162 -0.23 3.56 -8.05
C ALA A 162 0.85 4.58 -7.67
N VAL A 163 0.95 4.91 -6.38
CA VAL A 163 1.95 5.84 -5.82
C VAL A 163 3.36 5.29 -6.00
N ARG A 164 3.59 3.99 -5.78
CA ARG A 164 4.91 3.37 -6.03
C ARG A 164 5.32 3.47 -7.50
N GLY A 165 4.37 3.28 -8.42
CA GLY A 165 4.59 3.51 -9.85
C GLY A 165 4.97 4.95 -10.18
N LEU A 166 4.23 5.92 -9.65
CA LEU A 166 4.49 7.35 -9.83
C LEU A 166 5.82 7.80 -9.20
N ALA A 167 6.20 7.23 -8.05
CA ALA A 167 7.46 7.51 -7.39
C ALA A 167 8.67 7.00 -8.20
N ALA A 168 8.50 5.94 -8.99
CA ALA A 168 9.53 5.46 -9.91
C ALA A 168 9.69 6.38 -11.14
N SER A 169 8.58 6.78 -11.75
CA SER A 169 8.51 7.82 -12.78
C SER A 169 7.06 8.23 -12.99
N GLU A 170 6.84 9.51 -13.28
CA GLU A 170 5.52 9.99 -13.67
C GLU A 170 5.24 9.65 -15.14
N SER A 171 3.99 9.24 -15.43
CA SER A 171 3.48 9.01 -16.79
C SER A 171 1.97 9.28 -16.81
N PRO A 172 1.39 9.62 -17.97
CA PRO A 172 -0.06 9.77 -18.10
C PRO A 172 -0.84 8.53 -17.63
N GLN A 173 -0.34 7.34 -17.93
CA GLN A 173 -0.92 6.05 -17.53
C GLN A 173 -0.98 5.90 -16.01
N ARG A 174 0.11 6.22 -15.32
CA ARG A 174 0.20 6.09 -13.86
C ARG A 174 -0.63 7.14 -13.13
N LEU A 175 -0.77 8.34 -13.71
CA LEU A 175 -1.71 9.36 -13.20
C LEU A 175 -3.17 8.88 -13.35
N ALA A 176 -3.52 8.29 -14.49
CA ALA A 176 -4.83 7.70 -14.68
C ALA A 176 -5.09 6.54 -13.69
N GLU A 177 -4.09 5.70 -13.43
CA GLU A 177 -4.20 4.65 -12.42
C GLU A 177 -4.38 5.22 -11.00
N LEU A 178 -3.69 6.31 -10.64
CA LEU A 178 -3.93 6.98 -9.36
C LEU A 178 -5.37 7.52 -9.26
N ALA A 179 -5.91 8.09 -10.35
CA ALA A 179 -7.32 8.50 -10.40
C ALA A 179 -8.25 7.31 -10.16
N GLY A 180 -8.01 6.18 -10.83
CA GLY A 180 -8.78 4.94 -10.66
C GLY A 180 -8.67 4.34 -9.26
N ALA A 181 -7.49 4.41 -8.64
CA ALA A 181 -7.25 3.94 -7.30
C ALA A 181 -8.01 4.78 -6.25
N LEU A 182 -7.87 6.10 -6.30
CA LEU A 182 -8.60 7.03 -5.42
C LEU A 182 -10.12 6.92 -5.64
N ALA A 183 -10.56 6.74 -6.88
CA ALA A 183 -11.97 6.53 -7.18
C ALA A 183 -12.51 5.25 -6.57
N SER A 184 -11.73 4.16 -6.62
CA SER A 184 -12.09 2.89 -6.00
C SER A 184 -12.25 3.03 -4.48
N TRP A 185 -11.34 3.78 -3.84
CA TRP A 185 -11.40 4.05 -2.41
C TRP A 185 -12.62 4.91 -2.06
N ALA A 186 -12.85 6.01 -2.77
CA ALA A 186 -13.99 6.89 -2.53
C ALA A 186 -15.35 6.22 -2.77
N SER A 187 -15.49 5.42 -3.83
CA SER A 187 -16.74 4.74 -4.17
C SER A 187 -17.07 3.57 -3.24
N SER A 188 -16.06 2.97 -2.58
CA SER A 188 -16.25 1.90 -1.60
C SER A 188 -16.28 2.38 -0.16
N TYR A 189 -15.92 3.64 0.09
CA TYR A 189 -15.75 4.26 1.41
C TYR A 189 -16.81 3.83 2.43
N GLN A 190 -16.32 3.36 3.58
CA GLN A 190 -17.11 2.97 4.73
C GLN A 190 -16.25 3.08 5.98
N GLU A 191 -16.64 3.92 6.92
CA GLU A 191 -15.98 4.03 8.22
C GLU A 191 -16.34 2.85 9.12
N LEU A 192 -15.44 2.51 10.04
CA LEU A 192 -15.77 1.56 11.11
C LEU A 192 -16.80 2.19 12.08
N PRO A 193 -17.75 1.40 12.62
CA PRO A 193 -18.69 1.89 13.62
C PRO A 193 -17.97 2.48 14.83
N GLY A 194 -18.28 3.73 15.20
CA GLY A 194 -17.65 4.40 16.34
C GLY A 194 -16.32 5.11 16.05
N ALA A 195 -15.87 5.18 14.79
CA ALA A 195 -14.60 5.82 14.42
C ALA A 195 -14.53 7.34 14.69
N ALA A 196 -15.67 8.02 14.85
CA ALA A 196 -15.73 9.49 14.95
C ALA A 196 -15.05 10.11 16.19
N ALA A 197 -14.47 9.31 17.09
CA ALA A 197 -13.86 9.78 18.34
C ALA A 197 -12.59 9.03 18.78
N ALA A 198 -11.98 8.21 17.92
CA ALA A 198 -10.80 7.44 18.31
C ALA A 198 -9.55 8.34 18.35
N ALA A 199 -9.14 8.73 19.57
CA ALA A 199 -7.83 9.32 19.81
C ALA A 199 -6.73 8.24 19.64
N ASN A 200 -5.48 8.67 19.50
CA ASN A 200 -4.34 7.76 19.66
C ASN A 200 -4.43 7.11 21.04
N GLY A 201 -4.31 5.79 21.06
CA GLY A 201 -4.36 5.02 22.29
C GLY A 201 -3.03 5.11 23.05
N ALA A 202 -2.97 4.40 24.17
CA ALA A 202 -1.78 4.34 25.02
C ALA A 202 -1.19 2.91 25.12
N LEU A 203 -1.76 1.94 24.42
CA LEU A 203 -1.33 0.54 24.49
C LEU A 203 -0.35 0.23 23.38
N ALA A 204 0.67 -0.59 23.65
CA ALA A 204 1.50 -1.12 22.59
C ALA A 204 0.63 -1.93 21.60
N PRO A 205 0.94 -1.96 20.29
CA PRO A 205 0.13 -2.67 19.30
C PRO A 205 -0.19 -4.13 19.65
N ARG A 206 0.77 -4.84 20.26
CA ARG A 206 0.60 -6.21 20.75
C ARG A 206 -0.46 -6.32 21.86
N GLU A 207 -0.54 -5.33 22.75
CA GLU A 207 -1.53 -5.30 23.83
C GLU A 207 -2.90 -4.91 23.28
N ALA A 208 -2.94 -3.94 22.36
CA ALA A 208 -4.17 -3.50 21.71
C ALA A 208 -4.86 -4.64 20.94
N ILE A 209 -4.12 -5.41 20.12
CA ILE A 209 -4.71 -6.53 19.37
C ILE A 209 -5.26 -7.63 20.28
N ALA A 210 -4.66 -7.83 21.46
CA ALA A 210 -5.15 -8.80 22.45
C ALA A 210 -6.48 -8.37 23.10
N ARG A 211 -6.86 -7.10 22.99
CA ARG A 211 -8.15 -6.57 23.48
C ARG A 211 -9.27 -6.66 22.44
N VAL A 212 -8.97 -7.00 21.19
CA VAL A 212 -10.00 -7.15 20.14
C VAL A 212 -10.85 -8.37 20.44
N ALA A 213 -12.14 -8.14 20.70
CA ALA A 213 -13.09 -9.20 20.98
C ALA A 213 -13.28 -10.11 19.74
N ILE A 214 -13.15 -11.42 19.93
CA ILE A 214 -13.43 -12.40 18.88
C ILE A 214 -14.94 -12.61 18.81
N VAL A 215 -15.52 -12.45 17.62
CA VAL A 215 -16.93 -12.73 17.39
C VAL A 215 -17.23 -14.21 17.72
N PRO A 216 -18.16 -14.49 18.66
CA PRO A 216 -18.52 -15.86 19.05
C PRO A 216 -19.06 -16.68 17.87
N PRO A 217 -18.78 -18.00 17.78
CA PRO A 217 -19.22 -18.84 16.66
C PRO A 217 -20.70 -18.70 16.28
N GLU A 218 -21.59 -18.58 17.27
CA GLU A 218 -23.03 -18.45 17.13
C GLU A 218 -23.49 -17.10 16.53
N ARG A 219 -22.66 -16.06 16.63
CA ARG A 219 -22.89 -14.74 16.00
C ARG A 219 -22.25 -14.64 14.61
N ARG A 220 -21.41 -15.61 14.22
CA ARG A 220 -20.76 -15.60 12.90
C ARG A 220 -21.78 -15.91 11.81
N ARG A 221 -21.70 -15.14 10.74
CA ARG A 221 -22.54 -15.30 9.55
C ARG A 221 -21.66 -15.44 8.32
N PRO A 222 -22.01 -16.29 7.33
CA PRO A 222 -21.24 -16.39 6.10
C PRO A 222 -21.21 -15.04 5.38
N GLY A 223 -20.15 -14.81 4.60
CA GLY A 223 -19.96 -13.56 3.85
C GLY A 223 -18.49 -13.28 3.55
N ASN A 224 -18.26 -12.22 2.78
CA ASN A 224 -16.92 -11.68 2.56
C ASN A 224 -16.52 -10.71 3.68
N ILE A 225 -15.27 -10.24 3.64
CA ILE A 225 -14.70 -9.31 4.63
C ILE A 225 -15.56 -8.04 4.76
N THR A 226 -16.01 -7.46 3.64
CA THR A 226 -16.84 -6.25 3.65
C THR A 226 -18.16 -6.46 4.40
N ALA A 227 -18.83 -7.60 4.18
CA ALA A 227 -20.04 -7.95 4.91
C ALA A 227 -19.77 -8.22 6.40
N ALA A 228 -18.60 -8.77 6.74
CA ALA A 228 -18.19 -8.95 8.13
C ALA A 228 -17.94 -7.61 8.84
N LEU A 229 -17.27 -6.66 8.19
CA LEU A 229 -17.01 -5.33 8.73
C LEU A 229 -18.30 -4.53 8.93
N ALA A 230 -19.25 -4.59 7.99
CA ALA A 230 -20.53 -3.90 8.13
C ALA A 230 -21.34 -4.38 9.36
N ARG A 231 -21.21 -5.67 9.72
CA ARG A 231 -21.89 -6.26 10.88
C ARG A 231 -21.26 -5.89 12.22
N LEU A 232 -20.12 -5.19 12.23
CA LEU A 232 -19.54 -4.70 13.49
C LEU A 232 -20.44 -3.67 14.16
N GLU A 233 -21.39 -3.06 13.43
CA GLU A 233 -22.43 -2.21 14.00
C GLU A 233 -23.33 -2.98 14.99
N ASP A 234 -23.55 -4.27 14.73
CA ASP A 234 -24.31 -5.19 15.60
C ASP A 234 -23.43 -5.88 16.65
N PHE A 235 -22.16 -5.47 16.79
CA PHE A 235 -21.21 -6.05 17.74
C PHE A 235 -20.53 -4.94 18.58
N PRO A 236 -21.25 -4.37 19.57
CA PRO A 236 -20.79 -3.22 20.35
C PRO A 236 -19.48 -3.49 21.11
N GLU A 237 -19.13 -4.75 21.36
CA GLU A 237 -17.86 -5.16 21.96
C GLU A 237 -16.63 -4.79 21.10
N PHE A 238 -16.80 -4.50 19.81
CA PHE A 238 -15.71 -4.08 18.93
C PHE A 238 -15.38 -2.59 19.05
N ALA A 239 -16.37 -1.72 19.24
CA ALA A 239 -16.16 -0.26 19.20
C ALA A 239 -15.07 0.22 20.19
N PRO A 240 -14.97 -0.29 21.44
CA PRO A 240 -13.89 0.08 22.37
C PRO A 240 -12.48 -0.31 21.91
N ALA A 241 -12.34 -1.18 20.90
CA ALA A 241 -11.05 -1.59 20.37
C ALA A 241 -10.47 -0.58 19.36
N ILE A 242 -11.30 0.31 18.81
CA ILE A 242 -10.88 1.32 17.84
C ILE A 242 -10.03 2.37 18.54
N GLY A 243 -8.82 2.62 18.02
CA GLY A 243 -7.90 3.61 18.59
C GLY A 243 -7.16 3.16 19.85
N LEU A 244 -7.13 1.86 20.18
CA LEU A 244 -6.42 1.38 21.38
C LEU A 244 -4.89 1.47 21.28
N ALA A 245 -4.35 1.31 20.07
CA ALA A 245 -2.91 1.29 19.87
C ALA A 245 -2.33 2.71 19.94
N ASP A 246 -1.22 2.82 20.66
CA ASP A 246 -0.29 3.93 20.53
C ASP A 246 0.46 3.78 19.19
N LEU A 247 0.32 4.80 18.34
CA LEU A 247 0.94 4.87 17.03
C LEU A 247 1.90 6.07 16.91
N ASP A 248 2.25 6.70 18.04
CA ASP A 248 3.22 7.79 18.06
C ASP A 248 4.65 7.26 17.80
N GLY A 249 5.55 8.19 17.48
CA GLY A 249 6.97 7.89 17.22
C GLY A 249 7.31 7.77 15.73
N ASP A 250 8.40 7.06 15.43
CA ASP A 250 8.85 6.89 14.05
C ASP A 250 7.90 5.96 13.27
N ILE A 251 7.38 6.47 12.15
CA ILE A 251 6.41 5.76 11.31
C ILE A 251 7.02 4.48 10.70
N GLY A 252 8.31 4.48 10.37
CA GLY A 252 8.98 3.32 9.82
C GLY A 252 9.09 2.19 10.84
N GLU A 253 9.44 2.52 12.08
CA GLU A 253 9.45 1.59 13.20
C GLU A 253 8.05 1.05 13.51
N ARG A 254 7.03 1.91 13.57
CA ARG A 254 5.64 1.46 13.82
C ARG A 254 5.12 0.55 12.72
N VAL A 255 5.37 0.87 11.45
CA VAL A 255 4.99 0.01 10.32
C VAL A 255 5.71 -1.34 10.41
N ALA A 256 7.01 -1.36 10.73
CA ALA A 256 7.75 -2.61 10.89
C ALA A 256 7.20 -3.47 12.05
N GLU A 257 6.89 -2.86 13.20
CA GLU A 257 6.29 -3.54 14.35
C GLU A 257 4.92 -4.14 14.01
N LEU A 258 4.02 -3.35 13.41
CA LEU A 258 2.69 -3.80 13.00
C LEU A 258 2.80 -4.93 11.98
N THR A 259 3.70 -4.82 11.00
CA THR A 259 3.93 -5.86 9.99
C THR A 259 4.37 -7.17 10.64
N GLU A 260 5.33 -7.12 11.58
CA GLU A 260 5.79 -8.31 12.29
C GLU A 260 4.67 -8.92 13.14
N LEU A 261 3.92 -8.08 13.87
CA LEU A 261 2.80 -8.51 14.71
C LEU A 261 1.73 -9.22 13.89
N PHE A 262 1.28 -8.61 12.79
CA PHE A 262 0.24 -9.20 11.96
C PHE A 262 0.74 -10.39 11.13
N ALA A 263 2.03 -10.46 10.80
CA ALA A 263 2.62 -11.68 10.23
C ALA A 263 2.49 -12.87 11.20
N ARG A 264 2.71 -12.64 12.51
CA ARG A 264 2.49 -13.67 13.54
C ARG A 264 1.00 -14.04 13.66
N VAL A 265 0.10 -13.06 13.60
CA VAL A 265 -1.36 -13.30 13.59
C VAL A 265 -1.76 -14.14 12.36
N PHE A 266 -1.22 -13.82 11.19
CA PHE A 266 -1.44 -14.61 9.97
C PHE A 266 -0.99 -16.06 10.14
N LEU A 267 0.26 -16.28 10.57
CA LEU A 267 0.80 -17.63 10.78
C LEU A 267 -0.02 -18.45 11.78
N ALA A 268 -0.55 -17.79 12.82
CA ALA A 268 -1.34 -18.45 13.85
C ALA A 268 -2.75 -18.83 13.39
N ASN A 269 -3.32 -18.19 12.37
CA ASN A 269 -4.74 -18.32 12.03
C ASN A 269 -5.04 -18.75 10.58
N ALA A 270 -4.05 -18.71 9.67
CA ALA A 270 -4.22 -19.08 8.26
C ALA A 270 -4.22 -20.60 8.04
N HIS A 271 -5.32 -21.27 8.40
CA HIS A 271 -5.45 -22.73 8.34
C HIS A 271 -6.10 -23.27 7.06
N ASN A 272 -6.79 -22.41 6.30
CA ASN A 272 -7.44 -22.74 5.04
C ASN A 272 -7.46 -21.51 4.11
N VAL A 273 -7.88 -21.71 2.86
CA VAL A 273 -7.91 -20.65 1.83
C VAL A 273 -8.66 -19.40 2.29
N LEU A 274 -9.82 -19.55 2.93
CA LEU A 274 -10.60 -18.40 3.40
C LEU A 274 -9.84 -17.63 4.48
N THR A 275 -9.35 -18.31 5.52
CA THR A 275 -8.59 -17.67 6.59
C THR A 275 -7.28 -17.07 6.10
N ALA A 276 -6.59 -17.71 5.16
CA ALA A 276 -5.39 -17.15 4.54
C ALA A 276 -5.71 -15.85 3.80
N ILE A 277 -6.79 -15.82 3.02
CA ILE A 277 -7.29 -14.60 2.36
C ILE A 277 -7.63 -13.53 3.40
N VAL A 278 -8.32 -13.86 4.49
CA VAL A 278 -8.70 -12.85 5.50
C VAL A 278 -7.47 -12.27 6.19
N PHE A 279 -6.61 -13.13 6.75
CA PHE A 279 -5.50 -12.67 7.57
C PHE A 279 -4.34 -12.05 6.79
N VAL A 280 -4.17 -12.37 5.49
CA VAL A 280 -3.12 -11.72 4.69
C VAL A 280 -3.36 -10.22 4.57
N HIS A 281 -4.62 -9.76 4.59
CA HIS A 281 -4.93 -8.33 4.61
C HIS A 281 -4.35 -7.65 5.86
N GLY A 282 -4.32 -8.32 7.02
CA GLY A 282 -3.68 -7.75 8.22
C GLY A 282 -2.18 -7.47 8.03
N VAL A 283 -1.53 -8.11 7.05
CA VAL A 283 -0.10 -7.95 6.75
C VAL A 283 0.14 -6.98 5.58
N THR A 284 -0.76 -6.97 4.60
CA THR A 284 -0.57 -6.24 3.33
C THR A 284 -1.28 -4.89 3.25
N SER A 285 -2.06 -4.55 4.27
CA SER A 285 -2.89 -3.35 4.34
C SER A 285 -2.27 -2.24 5.18
#